data_AF-A0A6V8PLY4-F1
#
_entry.id   AF-A0A6V8PLY4-F1
#
_cell.length_a   1.000
_cell.length_b   1.000
_cell.length_c   1.000
_cell.angle_alpha   90.00
_cell.angle_beta   90.00
_cell.angle_gamma   90.00
#
_symmetry.space_group_name_H-M   'P 1'
#
loop_
_entity.id
_entity.type
_entity.pdbx_description
1 polymer ?
#
loop_
_entity_poly.entity_id
_entity_poly.type
_entity_poly.pdbx_seq_one_letter_code
_entity_poly.pdbx_strand_id
1 'polypeptide(L)'
;IDRIHQAIGQTDILIINPVALTHYSYSLRDALAAADMVKIEVHISNIYAREEWRRTSVISPVVDGVISGCGSYGYELSLLAGLDLHQRRRSPSA
;
A
#
# COMPACT_ATOMS: atom_id res chain seq x y z
N ILE A 1 6.06 2.72 11.38
CA ILE A 1 4.92 3.34 12.10
C ILE A 1 5.16 4.83 12.26
N ASP A 2 6.23 5.25 12.95
CA ASP A 2 6.54 6.67 13.17
C ASP A 2 6.56 7.49 11.88
N ARG A 3 7.19 6.95 10.82
CA ARG A 3 7.23 7.63 9.51
C ARG A 3 5.85 7.82 8.87
N ILE A 4 4.92 6.89 9.11
CA ILE A 4 3.53 6.99 8.65
C ILE A 4 2.83 8.08 9.44
N HIS A 5 2.95 8.09 10.76
CA HIS A 5 2.34 9.14 11.60
C HIS A 5 2.85 10.53 11.22
N GLN A 6 4.15 10.68 10.95
CA GLN A 6 4.73 11.95 10.48
C GLN A 6 4.23 12.37 9.10
N ALA A 7 3.82 11.42 8.25
CA ALA A 7 3.33 11.71 6.90
C ALA A 7 1.87 12.19 6.88
N ILE A 8 1.10 11.95 7.96
CA ILE A 8 -0.30 12.36 8.04
C ILE A 8 -0.40 13.88 7.89
N GLY A 9 -1.23 14.33 6.94
CA GLY A 9 -1.40 15.75 6.61
C GLY A 9 -0.26 16.39 5.81
N GLN A 10 0.82 15.65 5.53
CA GLN A 10 1.99 16.13 4.76
C GLN A 10 2.24 15.33 3.48
N THR A 11 1.57 14.20 3.30
CA THR A 11 1.78 13.28 2.18
C THR A 11 0.44 12.84 1.63
N ASP A 12 0.27 13.01 0.32
CA ASP A 12 -0.97 12.67 -0.40
C ASP A 12 -1.05 11.19 -0.82
N ILE A 13 0.11 10.59 -1.10
CA ILE A 13 0.24 9.23 -1.64
C ILE A 13 1.39 8.51 -0.92
N LEU A 14 1.13 7.31 -0.41
CA LEU A 14 2.09 6.42 0.24
C LEU A 14 2.19 5.10 -0.52
N ILE A 15 3.39 4.78 -0.99
CA ILE A 15 3.72 3.50 -1.60
C ILE A 15 4.53 2.70 -0.58
N ILE A 16 4.13 1.46 -0.29
CA ILE A 16 4.79 0.64 0.73
C ILE A 16 4.99 -0.80 0.28
N ASN A 17 6.18 -1.33 0.54
CA ASN A 17 6.47 -2.76 0.51
C ASN A 17 6.83 -3.22 1.94
N PRO A 18 5.89 -3.82 2.69
CA PRO A 18 6.13 -4.24 4.07
C PRO A 18 6.97 -5.53 4.21
N VAL A 19 7.33 -6.17 3.09
CA VAL A 19 8.10 -7.43 3.05
C VAL A 19 7.42 -8.50 3.93
N ALA A 20 8.05 -8.97 5.00
CA ALA A 20 7.48 -9.99 5.87
C ALA A 20 6.39 -9.43 6.80
N LEU A 21 6.44 -8.14 7.12
CA LEU A 21 5.46 -7.49 8.00
C LEU A 21 4.05 -7.48 7.39
N THR A 22 3.97 -7.60 6.07
CA THR A 22 2.76 -7.85 5.28
C THR A 22 1.85 -8.90 5.90
N HIS A 23 2.43 -9.97 6.43
CA HIS A 23 1.68 -11.15 6.85
C HIS A 23 1.33 -11.15 8.34
N TYR A 24 1.92 -10.24 9.14
CA TYR A 24 1.89 -10.36 10.60
C TYR A 24 1.70 -9.04 11.36
N SER A 25 2.03 -7.89 10.76
CA SER A 25 2.10 -6.62 11.50
C SER A 25 0.76 -5.90 11.53
N TYR A 26 -0.08 -6.27 12.50
CA TYR A 26 -1.31 -5.53 12.81
C TYR A 26 -1.02 -4.10 13.28
N SER A 27 0.11 -3.86 13.94
CA SER A 27 0.52 -2.50 14.32
C SER A 27 0.81 -1.61 13.09
N LEU A 28 1.43 -2.16 12.04
CA LEU A 28 1.62 -1.44 10.77
C LEU A 28 0.28 -1.25 10.04
N ARG A 29 -0.57 -2.28 10.01
CA ARG A 29 -1.94 -2.20 9.47
C ARG A 29 -2.71 -1.06 10.11
N ASP A 30 -2.75 -0.99 11.43
CA ASP A 30 -3.55 0.00 12.15
C ASP A 30 -3.01 1.42 11.95
N ALA A 31 -1.68 1.58 11.88
CA ALA A 31 -1.06 2.86 11.52
C ALA A 31 -1.43 3.31 10.08
N LEU A 32 -1.50 2.37 9.12
CA LEU A 32 -1.95 2.66 7.75
C LEU A 32 -3.45 2.96 7.68
N ALA A 33 -4.26 2.27 8.48
CA ALA A 33 -5.71 2.50 8.56
C ALA A 33 -6.04 3.89 9.09
N ALA A 34 -5.24 4.40 10.04
CA ALA A 34 -5.39 5.75 10.59
C ALA A 34 -4.90 6.87 9.64
N ALA A 35 -4.15 6.53 8.59
CA ALA A 35 -3.57 7.51 7.67
C ALA A 35 -4.53 7.81 6.50
N ASP A 36 -5.16 8.99 6.53
CA ASP A 36 -6.03 9.46 5.45
C ASP A 36 -5.23 10.03 4.27
N MET A 37 -4.74 9.12 3.44
CA MET A 37 -4.04 9.38 2.17
C MET A 37 -4.24 8.19 1.23
N VAL A 38 -3.87 8.33 -0.04
CA VAL A 38 -3.86 7.20 -0.98
C VAL A 38 -2.72 6.27 -0.59
N LYS A 39 -2.99 4.97 -0.44
CA LYS A 39 -2.01 3.97 -0.01
C LYS A 39 -1.95 2.82 -1.01
N ILE A 40 -0.76 2.50 -1.52
CA ILE A 40 -0.56 1.36 -2.44
C ILE A 40 0.47 0.40 -1.83
N GLU A 41 0.06 -0.86 -1.68
CA GLU A 41 0.95 -1.96 -1.27
C GLU A 41 1.64 -2.56 -2.50
N VAL A 42 2.95 -2.77 -2.41
CA VAL A 42 3.79 -3.30 -3.49
C VAL A 42 4.60 -4.49 -3.01
N HIS A 43 4.60 -5.57 -3.78
CA HIS A 43 5.46 -6.73 -3.59
C HIS A 43 6.26 -7.01 -4.85
N ILE A 44 7.59 -7.05 -4.71
CA ILE A 44 8.51 -7.39 -5.82
C ILE A 44 8.20 -8.80 -6.35
N SER A 45 8.06 -9.78 -5.44
CA SER A 45 7.66 -11.15 -5.78
C SER A 45 6.15 -11.32 -5.77
N ASN A 46 5.64 -12.29 -6.54
CA ASN A 46 4.24 -12.69 -6.44
C ASN A 46 4.03 -13.46 -5.13
N ILE A 47 3.36 -12.83 -4.16
CA ILE A 47 3.16 -13.44 -2.83
C ILE A 47 2.21 -14.65 -2.89
N TYR A 48 1.33 -14.72 -3.89
CA TYR A 48 0.37 -15.81 -4.10
C TYR A 48 1.03 -17.07 -4.65
N ALA A 49 2.19 -16.94 -5.31
CA ALA A 49 2.99 -18.08 -5.80
C ALA A 49 3.90 -18.68 -4.74
N ARG A 50 3.88 -18.15 -3.51
CA ARG A 50 4.79 -18.50 -2.42
C ARG A 50 4.13 -19.41 -1.38
N GLU A 51 4.85 -19.66 -0.30
CA GLU A 51 4.39 -20.42 0.86
C GLU A 51 3.04 -19.91 1.39
N GLU A 52 2.18 -20.79 1.91
CA GLU A 52 0.80 -20.45 2.32
C GLU A 52 0.73 -19.22 3.24
N TRP A 53 1.65 -19.14 4.21
CA TRP A 53 1.71 -18.02 5.15
C TRP A 53 2.01 -16.67 4.49
N ARG A 54 2.59 -16.65 3.28
CA ARG A 54 2.85 -15.44 2.50
C ARG A 54 1.69 -15.01 1.62
N ARG A 55 0.67 -15.84 1.44
CA ARG A 55 -0.45 -15.53 0.53
C ARG A 55 -1.43 -14.54 1.13
N THR A 56 -1.43 -14.41 2.46
CA THR A 56 -2.31 -13.50 3.19
C THR A 56 -1.56 -12.24 3.60
N SER A 57 -2.08 -11.08 3.22
CA SER A 57 -1.62 -9.78 3.71
C SER A 57 -2.63 -9.22 4.71
N VAL A 58 -2.17 -8.89 5.91
CA VAL A 58 -2.97 -8.13 6.89
C VAL A 58 -3.05 -6.64 6.51
N ILE A 59 -2.23 -6.20 5.55
CA ILE A 59 -2.13 -4.81 5.09
C ILE A 59 -3.13 -4.54 3.96
N SER A 60 -3.35 -5.49 3.05
CA SER A 60 -4.22 -5.32 1.89
C SER A 60 -5.62 -4.77 2.19
N PRO A 61 -6.28 -5.12 3.32
CA PRO A 61 -7.61 -4.57 3.64
C PRO A 61 -7.63 -3.06 3.98
N VAL A 62 -6.49 -2.42 4.23
CA VAL A 62 -6.41 -1.02 4.69
C VAL A 62 -5.66 -0.10 3.71
N VAL A 63 -5.40 -0.57 2.51
CA VAL A 63 -4.79 0.18 1.40
C VAL A 63 -5.75 0.26 0.22
N ASP A 64 -5.48 1.17 -0.71
CA ASP A 64 -6.35 1.44 -1.87
C ASP A 64 -6.06 0.53 -3.07
N GLY A 65 -4.89 -0.10 -3.09
CA GLY A 65 -4.47 -1.01 -4.15
C GLY A 65 -3.28 -1.86 -3.77
N VAL A 66 -3.14 -3.01 -4.43
CA VAL A 66 -2.05 -3.96 -4.23
C VAL A 66 -1.46 -4.35 -5.59
N ILE A 67 -0.14 -4.26 -5.72
CA ILE A 67 0.61 -4.73 -6.89
C ILE A 67 1.59 -5.81 -6.42
N SER A 68 1.50 -7.02 -6.99
CA SER A 68 2.35 -8.15 -6.60
C SER A 68 2.97 -8.85 -7.80
N GLY A 69 4.25 -9.17 -7.72
CA GLY A 69 4.93 -9.98 -8.73
C GLY A 69 5.43 -9.24 -9.97
N CYS A 70 5.35 -7.92 -9.98
CA CYS A 70 5.83 -7.09 -11.09
C CYS A 70 7.30 -6.66 -10.95
N GLY A 71 8.07 -7.28 -10.06
CA GLY A 71 9.46 -6.90 -9.82
C GLY A 71 9.60 -5.44 -9.38
N SER A 72 10.68 -4.78 -9.79
CA SER A 72 10.90 -3.34 -9.56
C SER A 72 9.89 -2.46 -10.28
N TYR A 73 9.39 -2.89 -11.44
CA TYR A 73 8.39 -2.16 -12.22
C TYR A 73 7.06 -1.98 -11.46
N GLY A 74 6.79 -2.84 -10.46
CA GLY A 74 5.67 -2.66 -9.55
C GLY A 74 5.64 -1.32 -8.83
N TYR A 75 6.80 -0.69 -8.58
CA TYR A 75 6.87 0.64 -7.98
C TYR A 75 6.41 1.73 -8.96
N GLU A 76 6.78 1.63 -10.24
CA GLU A 76 6.30 2.57 -11.28
C GLU A 76 4.78 2.47 -11.47
N LEU A 77 4.27 1.23 -11.54
CA LEU A 77 2.82 0.98 -11.59
C LEU A 77 2.10 1.56 -10.36
N SER A 78 2.69 1.42 -9.16
CA SER A 78 2.09 1.95 -7.94
C SER A 78 2.06 3.48 -7.89
N LEU A 79 3.06 4.15 -8.49
CA LEU A 79 3.08 5.60 -8.61
C LEU A 79 1.98 6.09 -9.55
N LEU A 80 1.86 5.47 -10.72
CA LEU A 80 0.81 5.81 -11.69
C LEU A 80 -0.59 5.59 -11.12
N ALA A 81 -0.83 4.44 -10.48
CA ALA A 81 -2.09 4.14 -9.82
C ALA A 81 -2.39 5.11 -8.68
N GLY A 82 -1.38 5.44 -7.87
CA GLY A 82 -1.52 6.40 -6.77
C GLY A 82 -1.90 7.81 -7.24
N LEU A 83 -1.30 8.28 -8.34
CA LEU A 83 -1.62 9.58 -8.95
C LEU A 83 -3.07 9.62 -9.46
N ASP A 84 -3.50 8.61 -10.19
CA ASP A 84 -4.88 8.50 -10.70
C ASP A 84 -5.90 8.47 -9.54
N LEU A 85 -5.67 7.63 -8.53
CA LEU A 85 -6.55 7.55 -7.35
C LEU A 85 -6.62 8.87 -6.58
N HIS A 86 -5.49 9.56 -6.42
CA HIS A 86 -5.46 10.86 -5.75
C HIS A 86 -6.25 11.91 -6.52
N GLN A 87 -6.13 11.95 -7.85
CA GLN A 87 -6.90 12.87 -8.70
C GLN A 87 -8.40 12.61 -8.61
N ARG A 88 -8.83 11.34 -8.61
CA ARG A 88 -10.24 10.94 -8.45
C ARG A 88 -10.81 11.36 -7.10
N ARG A 89 -10.03 11.20 -6.01
CA ARG A 89 -10.44 11.66 -4.67
C ARG A 89 -10.63 13.19 -4.59
N ARG A 90 -9.86 13.97 -5.34
CA ARG A 90 -10.00 15.44 -5.40
C ARG A 90 -11.12 15.92 -6.30
N SER A 91 -11.59 15.08 -7.21
CA SER A 91 -12.65 15.39 -8.19
C SER A 91 -13.89 14.53 -7.96
N PRO A 92 -14.57 14.63 -6.80
CA PRO A 92 -15.74 13.81 -6.49
C PRO A 92 -16.99 14.09 -7.37
N SER A 93 -16.88 14.92 -8.40
CA SER A 93 -17.96 15.27 -9.32
C SER A 93 -17.50 15.21 -10.79
N ALA A 94 -17.77 14.07 -11.42
CA ALA A 94 -18.13 13.97 -12.83
C ALA A 94 -19.37 13.07 -12.91
#